data_AF-A0A1G9WNE1-F1
#
_entry.id   AF-A0A1G9WNE1-F1
#
_cell.length_a   1.000
_cell.length_b   1.000
_cell.length_c   1.000
_cell.angle_alpha   90.00
_cell.angle_beta   90.00
_cell.angle_gamma   90.00
#
_symmetry.space_group_name_H-M   'P 1'
#
loop_
_entity.id
_entity.type
_entity.pdbx_description
1 polymer ?
#
loop_
_entity_poly.entity_id
_entity_poly.type
_entity_poly.pdbx_seq_one_letter_code
_entity_poly.pdbx_strand_id
1 'polypeptide(L)'
;MENRIYLTQIQKRFTKVLILGLVSIFSVSTLQAQVKIGTNPDQIQRASILELESDTKGLLLPRLSDTLAINALNPLDGMLIYLEKEPLKGLYVRKGGVWSFLSGVSSTNINNNTNVDESKLNLQNIGGKIDPLTQITAGAGTTTGQVLTWNGTAWEPRSILSVSTTVLEKPKEFNTTSGGNLIIEPNSTNVIKVNVDGAVAGDIVFVALVGDTPDFSVYNAWVSAANEVSIRFANYQADPVTIIGTQYKILLMK
;
A
#
# COMPACT_ATOMS: atom_id res chain seq x y z
N MET A 1 -71.26 -79.97 -31.25
CA MET A 1 -70.97 -79.40 -29.91
C MET A 1 -69.46 -79.28 -29.66
N GLU A 2 -68.65 -80.25 -30.13
CA GLU A 2 -67.20 -80.29 -29.96
C GLU A 2 -66.43 -79.08 -30.52
N ASN A 3 -66.73 -78.61 -31.74
CA ASN A 3 -66.03 -77.45 -32.32
C ASN A 3 -66.14 -76.17 -31.47
N ARG A 4 -67.26 -75.96 -30.76
CA ARG A 4 -67.38 -74.81 -29.84
C ARG A 4 -66.50 -74.97 -28.60
N ILE A 5 -66.36 -76.18 -28.08
CA ILE A 5 -65.51 -76.48 -26.91
C ILE A 5 -64.03 -76.25 -27.27
N TYR A 6 -63.59 -76.71 -28.44
CA TYR A 6 -62.21 -76.47 -28.91
C TYR A 6 -61.91 -74.99 -29.10
N LEU A 7 -62.81 -74.23 -29.71
CA LEU A 7 -62.65 -72.78 -29.88
C LEU A 7 -62.59 -72.02 -28.54
N THR A 8 -63.42 -72.40 -27.56
CA THR A 8 -63.37 -71.78 -26.22
C THR A 8 -62.08 -72.11 -25.46
N GLN A 9 -61.54 -73.32 -25.60
CA GLN A 9 -60.25 -73.70 -24.99
C GLN A 9 -59.08 -72.96 -25.61
N ILE A 10 -59.08 -72.78 -26.94
CA ILE A 10 -58.06 -72.01 -27.68
C ILE A 10 -58.11 -70.53 -27.26
N GLN A 11 -59.29 -69.93 -27.17
CA GLN A 11 -59.45 -68.54 -26.69
C GLN A 11 -58.91 -68.36 -25.27
N LYS A 12 -59.23 -69.27 -24.34
CA LYS A 12 -58.71 -69.20 -22.96
C LYS A 12 -57.18 -69.32 -22.89
N ARG A 13 -56.57 -70.17 -23.71
CA ARG A 13 -55.10 -70.30 -23.80
C ARG A 13 -54.47 -69.04 -24.40
N PHE A 14 -55.08 -68.50 -25.46
CA PHE A 14 -54.63 -67.25 -26.08
C PHE A 14 -54.72 -66.06 -25.12
N THR A 15 -55.83 -65.91 -24.39
CA THR A 15 -55.99 -64.87 -23.37
C THR A 15 -54.97 -65.00 -22.24
N LYS A 16 -54.64 -66.22 -21.78
CA LYS A 16 -53.60 -66.42 -20.76
C LYS A 16 -52.20 -66.02 -21.25
N VAL A 17 -51.86 -66.39 -22.49
CA VAL A 17 -50.57 -66.02 -23.11
C VAL A 17 -50.50 -64.50 -23.34
N LEU A 18 -51.60 -63.89 -23.78
CA LEU A 18 -51.70 -62.44 -23.97
C LEU A 18 -51.51 -61.68 -22.65
N ILE A 19 -52.16 -62.15 -21.57
CA ILE A 19 -52.01 -61.57 -20.22
C ILE A 19 -50.57 -61.72 -19.72
N LEU A 20 -49.94 -62.89 -19.91
CA LEU A 20 -48.55 -63.12 -19.50
C LEU A 20 -47.57 -62.23 -20.27
N GLY A 21 -47.80 -62.03 -21.58
CA GLY A 21 -47.03 -61.12 -22.42
C GLY A 21 -47.18 -59.65 -21.99
N LEU A 22 -48.40 -59.21 -21.68
CA LEU A 22 -48.68 -57.86 -21.17
C LEU A 22 -48.02 -57.60 -19.81
N VAL A 23 -48.05 -58.56 -18.88
CA VAL A 23 -47.39 -58.44 -17.56
C VAL A 23 -45.86 -58.39 -17.70
N SER A 24 -45.28 -59.11 -18.66
CA SER A 24 -43.84 -59.07 -18.92
C SER A 24 -43.36 -57.74 -19.51
N ILE A 25 -44.20 -57.04 -20.29
CA ILE A 25 -43.88 -55.73 -20.89
C ILE A 25 -43.88 -54.61 -19.83
N PHE A 26 -44.70 -54.72 -18.79
CA PHE A 26 -44.69 -53.79 -17.64
C PHE A 26 -43.54 -54.03 -16.66
N SER A 27 -42.77 -55.11 -16.81
CA SER A 27 -41.64 -55.43 -15.93
C SER A 27 -40.31 -54.81 -16.40
N VAL A 28 -40.31 -54.05 -17.51
CA VAL A 28 -39.11 -53.36 -18.00
C VAL A 28 -39.04 -51.97 -17.36
N SER A 29 -38.75 -51.92 -16.06
CA SER A 29 -38.27 -50.68 -15.46
C SER A 29 -36.84 -50.46 -15.96
N THR A 30 -36.63 -49.40 -16.74
CA THR A 30 -35.29 -48.88 -17.01
C THR A 30 -34.74 -48.35 -15.69
N LEU A 31 -34.04 -49.20 -14.94
CA LEU A 31 -33.24 -48.78 -13.79
C LEU A 31 -32.16 -47.84 -14.33
N GLN A 32 -32.42 -46.54 -14.24
CA GLN A 32 -31.38 -45.53 -14.34
C GLN A 32 -30.45 -45.78 -13.16
N ALA A 33 -29.28 -46.36 -13.41
CA ALA A 33 -28.27 -46.56 -12.39
C ALA A 33 -27.64 -45.20 -12.06
N GLN A 34 -28.29 -44.41 -11.19
CA GLN A 34 -27.62 -43.35 -10.46
C GLN A 34 -26.81 -44.01 -9.36
N VAL A 35 -25.52 -43.69 -9.28
CA VAL A 35 -24.62 -44.32 -8.31
C VAL A 35 -24.60 -43.45 -7.07
N LYS A 36 -25.35 -43.87 -6.06
CA LYS A 36 -25.19 -43.38 -4.69
C LYS A 36 -24.38 -44.37 -3.87
N ILE A 37 -23.39 -43.86 -3.12
CA ILE A 37 -22.62 -44.63 -2.15
C ILE A 37 -22.84 -43.99 -0.79
N GLY A 38 -23.62 -44.64 0.08
CA GLY A 38 -23.93 -44.10 1.40
C GLY A 38 -25.04 -44.82 2.16
N THR A 39 -25.52 -44.18 3.23
CA THR A 39 -26.46 -44.77 4.20
C THR A 39 -27.92 -44.77 3.76
N ASN A 40 -28.33 -43.87 2.85
CA ASN A 40 -29.70 -43.79 2.31
C ASN A 40 -29.74 -44.09 0.79
N PRO A 41 -29.57 -45.34 0.35
CA PRO A 41 -29.41 -45.68 -1.07
C PRO A 41 -30.67 -45.40 -1.92
N ASP A 42 -31.86 -45.41 -1.30
CA ASP A 42 -33.13 -45.16 -2.00
C ASP A 42 -33.48 -43.68 -2.16
N GLN A 43 -32.72 -42.78 -1.51
CA GLN A 43 -32.90 -41.34 -1.59
C GLN A 43 -31.73 -40.71 -2.33
N ILE A 44 -31.86 -40.57 -3.65
CA ILE A 44 -30.84 -39.99 -4.51
C ILE A 44 -31.31 -38.62 -5.00
N GLN A 45 -30.41 -37.62 -4.95
CA GLN A 45 -30.71 -36.31 -5.52
C GLN A 45 -30.76 -36.39 -7.04
N ARG A 46 -31.90 -36.01 -7.64
CA ARG A 46 -32.08 -36.09 -9.12
C ARG A 46 -31.07 -35.28 -9.94
N ALA A 47 -30.41 -34.30 -9.31
CA ALA A 47 -29.39 -33.47 -9.93
C ALA A 47 -27.96 -34.06 -9.85
N SER A 48 -27.77 -35.21 -9.19
CA SER A 48 -26.47 -35.86 -9.03
C SER A 48 -26.30 -37.02 -10.02
N ILE A 49 -25.14 -37.08 -10.66
CA ILE A 49 -24.70 -38.27 -11.41
C ILE A 49 -23.94 -39.25 -10.51
N LEU A 50 -23.32 -38.73 -9.44
CA LEU A 50 -22.62 -39.46 -8.38
C LEU A 50 -22.91 -38.74 -7.05
N GLU A 51 -23.38 -39.49 -6.06
CA GLU A 51 -23.63 -38.99 -4.72
C GLU A 51 -22.89 -39.83 -3.68
N LEU A 52 -22.13 -39.18 -2.80
CA LEU A 52 -21.44 -39.80 -1.69
C LEU A 52 -22.07 -39.27 -0.40
N GLU A 53 -22.63 -40.15 0.42
CA GLU A 53 -23.27 -39.79 1.69
C GLU A 53 -22.65 -40.60 2.83
N SER A 54 -22.02 -39.92 3.78
CA SER A 54 -21.50 -40.54 4.99
C SER A 54 -21.27 -39.50 6.07
N ASP A 55 -21.60 -39.83 7.32
CA ASP A 55 -21.25 -39.01 8.49
C ASP A 55 -19.80 -39.20 8.94
N THR A 56 -19.10 -40.22 8.41
CA THR A 56 -17.77 -40.64 8.88
C THR A 56 -16.71 -40.82 7.79
N LYS A 57 -17.10 -40.78 6.51
CA LYS A 57 -16.20 -40.99 5.37
C LYS A 57 -16.28 -39.80 4.41
N GLY A 58 -15.19 -39.58 3.69
CA GLY A 58 -15.11 -38.58 2.63
C GLY A 58 -14.53 -39.15 1.34
N LEU A 59 -14.54 -38.35 0.28
CA LEU A 59 -13.85 -38.67 -0.96
C LEU A 59 -12.35 -38.43 -0.78
N LEU A 60 -11.55 -39.49 -0.83
CA LEU A 60 -10.10 -39.37 -0.92
C LEU A 60 -9.69 -39.22 -2.38
N LEU A 61 -9.18 -38.04 -2.74
CA LEU A 61 -8.65 -37.77 -4.07
C LEU A 61 -7.24 -38.40 -4.25
N PRO A 62 -6.79 -38.62 -5.50
CA PRO A 62 -5.40 -38.96 -5.77
C PRO A 62 -4.44 -37.93 -5.15
N ARG A 63 -3.51 -38.42 -4.31
CA ARG A 63 -2.47 -37.61 -3.67
C ARG A 63 -1.20 -37.66 -4.52
N LEU A 64 -0.74 -36.50 -4.98
CA LEU A 64 0.42 -36.39 -5.84
C LEU A 64 1.55 -35.64 -5.13
N SER A 65 2.79 -36.12 -5.26
CA SER A 65 3.99 -35.40 -4.80
C SER A 65 4.35 -34.23 -5.72
N ASP A 66 4.07 -34.37 -7.01
CA ASP A 66 4.20 -33.37 -8.07
C ASP A 66 3.25 -33.69 -9.24
N THR A 67 3.18 -32.82 -10.24
CA THR A 67 2.27 -32.99 -11.39
C THR A 67 2.94 -33.50 -12.66
N LEU A 68 4.24 -33.85 -12.65
CA LEU A 68 4.99 -34.20 -13.87
C LEU A 68 4.42 -35.43 -14.58
N ALA A 69 4.23 -36.53 -13.83
CA ALA A 69 3.74 -37.78 -14.39
C ALA A 69 2.30 -37.65 -14.93
N ILE A 70 1.41 -36.99 -14.19
CA ILE A 70 0.03 -36.80 -14.64
C ILE A 70 -0.05 -35.84 -15.84
N ASN A 71 0.81 -34.83 -15.92
CA ASN A 71 0.82 -33.90 -17.06
C ASN A 71 1.23 -34.60 -18.37
N ALA A 72 2.11 -35.61 -18.30
CA ALA A 72 2.48 -36.42 -19.46
C ALA A 72 1.31 -37.23 -20.05
N LEU A 73 0.22 -37.40 -19.29
CA LEU A 73 -0.99 -38.11 -19.69
C LEU A 73 -2.09 -37.20 -20.24
N ASN A 74 -1.81 -35.91 -20.46
CA ASN A 74 -2.77 -34.91 -20.97
C ASN A 74 -4.09 -34.87 -20.16
N PRO A 75 -4.05 -34.48 -18.87
CA PRO A 75 -5.20 -34.52 -17.99
C PRO A 75 -6.27 -33.51 -18.45
N LEU A 76 -7.52 -33.96 -18.48
CA LEU A 76 -8.67 -33.17 -18.90
C LEU A 76 -9.06 -32.12 -17.85
N ASP A 77 -9.56 -30.98 -18.32
CA ASP A 77 -10.16 -29.97 -17.44
C ASP A 77 -11.32 -30.57 -16.63
N GLY A 78 -11.41 -30.17 -15.35
CA GLY A 78 -12.36 -30.71 -14.37
C GLY A 78 -11.79 -31.80 -13.44
N MET A 79 -10.60 -32.35 -13.72
CA MET A 79 -9.95 -33.30 -12.82
C MET A 79 -9.58 -32.66 -11.47
N LEU A 80 -9.77 -33.40 -10.38
CA LEU A 80 -9.43 -32.99 -9.01
C LEU A 80 -8.29 -33.84 -8.45
N ILE A 81 -7.32 -33.20 -7.81
CA ILE A 81 -6.18 -33.85 -7.14
C ILE A 81 -5.90 -33.19 -5.79
N TYR A 82 -5.22 -33.90 -4.89
CA TYR A 82 -4.58 -33.31 -3.73
C TYR A 82 -3.06 -33.29 -3.95
N LEU A 83 -2.45 -32.11 -4.04
CA LEU A 83 -1.01 -31.95 -4.25
C LEU A 83 -0.29 -31.76 -2.92
N GLU A 84 0.75 -32.54 -2.67
CA GLU A 84 1.50 -32.55 -1.40
C GLU A 84 2.73 -31.65 -1.41
N LYS A 85 2.91 -30.88 -2.49
CA LYS A 85 4.08 -30.03 -2.73
C LYS A 85 3.92 -28.66 -2.07
N GLU A 86 4.85 -28.33 -1.18
CA GLU A 86 4.99 -26.99 -0.62
C GLU A 86 5.49 -25.96 -1.66
N PRO A 87 5.17 -24.66 -1.52
CA PRO A 87 4.47 -24.01 -0.40
C PRO A 87 2.94 -24.01 -0.49
N LEU A 88 2.36 -24.58 -1.56
CA LEU A 88 0.92 -24.55 -1.83
C LEU A 88 0.34 -25.97 -1.84
N LYS A 89 0.49 -26.67 -0.72
CA LYS A 89 -0.11 -27.98 -0.51
C LYS A 89 -1.64 -27.87 -0.39
N GLY A 90 -2.38 -28.67 -1.16
CA GLY A 90 -3.84 -28.67 -1.05
C GLY A 90 -4.58 -29.23 -2.27
N LEU A 91 -5.87 -28.89 -2.36
CA LEU A 91 -6.80 -29.29 -3.41
C LEU A 91 -6.59 -28.45 -4.68
N TYR A 92 -6.45 -29.12 -5.83
CA TYR A 92 -6.35 -28.49 -7.14
C TYR A 92 -7.41 -29.02 -8.10
N VAL A 93 -7.88 -28.14 -9.00
CA VAL A 93 -8.69 -28.51 -10.17
C VAL A 93 -7.91 -28.22 -11.45
N ARG A 94 -8.04 -29.07 -12.46
CA ARG A 94 -7.55 -28.81 -13.81
C ARG A 94 -8.50 -27.84 -14.52
N LYS A 95 -8.03 -26.70 -15.02
CA LYS A 95 -8.84 -25.73 -15.79
C LYS A 95 -7.98 -24.99 -16.79
N GLY A 96 -8.45 -24.85 -18.03
CA GLY A 96 -7.76 -24.10 -19.08
C GLY A 96 -6.37 -24.64 -19.38
N GLY A 97 -6.15 -25.95 -19.21
CA GLY A 97 -4.83 -26.52 -19.43
C GLY A 97 -3.80 -26.19 -18.32
N VAL A 98 -4.21 -25.72 -17.14
CA VAL A 98 -3.36 -25.54 -15.94
C VAL A 98 -4.00 -26.14 -14.67
N TRP A 99 -3.18 -26.44 -13.65
CA TRP A 99 -3.68 -26.83 -12.32
C TRP A 99 -3.92 -25.59 -11.47
N SER A 100 -5.17 -25.33 -11.11
CA SER A 100 -5.58 -24.20 -10.27
C SER A 100 -5.82 -24.65 -8.84
N PHE A 101 -5.21 -23.94 -7.88
CA PHE A 101 -5.41 -24.16 -6.45
C PHE A 101 -6.83 -23.76 -6.03
N LEU A 102 -7.53 -24.62 -5.29
CA LEU A 102 -8.88 -24.37 -4.78
C LEU A 102 -8.89 -24.08 -3.29
N SER A 103 -8.18 -24.87 -2.49
CA SER A 103 -8.16 -24.75 -1.03
C SER A 103 -7.02 -25.58 -0.41
N GLY A 104 -6.41 -25.05 0.66
CA GLY A 104 -5.35 -25.72 1.41
C GLY A 104 -4.84 -24.84 2.55
N VAL A 105 -3.91 -25.38 3.35
CA VAL A 105 -3.28 -24.64 4.45
C VAL A 105 -2.10 -23.84 3.91
N SER A 106 -2.28 -22.54 3.66
CA SER A 106 -1.14 -21.63 3.53
C SER A 106 -0.70 -21.21 4.92
N SER A 107 0.56 -21.42 5.28
CA SER A 107 1.17 -20.94 6.53
C SER A 107 1.27 -19.40 6.62
N THR A 108 0.72 -18.69 5.65
CA THR A 108 0.52 -17.24 5.65
C THR A 108 -0.96 -16.93 5.72
N ASN A 109 -1.43 -16.48 6.88
CA ASN A 109 -2.70 -15.76 7.02
C ASN A 109 -2.63 -14.47 6.18
N ILE A 110 -3.00 -14.54 4.91
CA ILE A 110 -3.66 -13.42 4.23
C ILE A 110 -5.09 -13.93 4.01
N ASN A 111 -6.02 -13.35 4.75
CA ASN A 111 -7.42 -13.74 4.82
C ASN A 111 -8.00 -14.10 3.43
N ASN A 112 -8.63 -15.27 3.37
CA ASN A 112 -9.69 -15.69 2.43
C ASN A 112 -9.97 -14.72 1.27
N ASN A 113 -9.68 -15.15 0.03
CA ASN A 113 -10.38 -14.70 -1.18
C ASN A 113 -10.75 -13.21 -1.20
N THR A 114 -9.77 -12.32 -1.25
CA THR A 114 -9.98 -11.04 -1.90
C THR A 114 -9.06 -11.01 -3.09
N ASN A 115 -9.65 -10.98 -4.28
CA ASN A 115 -9.00 -10.45 -5.45
C ASN A 115 -8.67 -9.00 -5.08
N VAL A 116 -7.49 -8.74 -4.51
CA VAL A 116 -7.05 -7.40 -4.18
C VAL A 116 -6.84 -6.73 -5.53
N ASP A 117 -7.89 -6.06 -5.99
CA ASP A 117 -7.78 -5.13 -7.10
C ASP A 117 -6.81 -4.04 -6.63
N GLU A 118 -5.55 -4.17 -7.01
CA GLU A 118 -4.47 -3.26 -6.61
C GLU A 118 -4.80 -1.81 -6.99
N SER A 119 -5.70 -1.60 -7.98
CA SER A 119 -6.20 -0.27 -8.35
C SER A 119 -7.18 0.34 -7.34
N LYS A 120 -7.75 -0.46 -6.43
CA LYS A 120 -8.68 -0.06 -5.35
C LYS A 120 -8.07 -0.15 -3.96
N LEU A 121 -6.85 -0.66 -3.86
CA LEU A 121 -6.05 -0.62 -2.63
C LEU A 121 -5.52 0.80 -2.44
N ASN A 122 -6.31 1.64 -1.77
CA ASN A 122 -5.87 2.97 -1.38
C ASN A 122 -5.74 3.06 0.15
N LEU A 123 -4.92 4.01 0.61
CA LEU A 123 -4.64 4.23 2.04
C LEU A 123 -5.89 4.61 2.84
N GLN A 124 -6.96 5.07 2.19
CA GLN A 124 -8.24 5.40 2.84
C GLN A 124 -9.02 4.14 3.23
N ASN A 125 -8.92 3.07 2.45
CA ASN A 125 -9.70 1.85 2.64
C ASN A 125 -9.09 0.87 3.66
N ILE A 126 -7.81 1.02 4.02
CA ILE A 126 -7.09 0.05 4.86
C ILE A 126 -7.25 0.33 6.36
N GLY A 127 -7.62 1.55 6.78
CA GLY A 127 -7.72 1.92 8.20
C GLY A 127 -6.45 1.69 9.04
N GLY A 128 -5.36 1.23 8.40
CA GLY A 128 -4.10 0.90 9.00
C GLY A 128 -3.26 2.16 9.13
N LYS A 129 -2.75 2.38 10.33
CA LYS A 129 -1.71 3.37 10.58
C LYS A 129 -0.56 3.08 9.61
N ILE A 130 -0.30 4.01 8.70
CA ILE A 130 0.83 3.93 7.76
C ILE A 130 2.10 3.95 8.62
N ASP A 131 2.98 2.96 8.42
CA ASP A 131 4.36 3.08 8.89
C ASP A 131 5.16 3.85 7.83
N PRO A 132 5.49 5.13 8.07
CA PRO A 132 6.16 5.95 7.07
C PRO A 132 7.54 5.40 6.71
N LEU A 133 8.17 4.61 7.58
CA LEU A 133 9.51 4.09 7.39
C LEU A 133 9.56 2.92 6.40
N THR A 134 8.45 2.19 6.23
CA THR A 134 8.39 0.95 5.43
C THR A 134 7.41 1.02 4.27
N GLN A 135 6.42 1.92 4.32
CA GLN A 135 5.30 1.96 3.35
C GLN A 135 5.27 3.23 2.50
N ILE A 136 6.09 4.23 2.82
CA ILE A 136 6.30 5.41 1.98
C ILE A 136 7.74 5.35 1.49
N THR A 137 7.96 4.76 0.32
CA THR A 137 9.29 4.79 -0.30
C THR A 137 9.50 6.16 -0.92
N ALA A 138 10.52 6.86 -0.44
CA ALA A 138 10.95 8.11 -1.03
C ALA A 138 11.47 7.83 -2.47
N GLY A 139 11.09 8.67 -3.44
CA GLY A 139 11.48 8.49 -4.84
C GLY A 139 13.00 8.49 -5.01
N ALA A 140 13.52 7.80 -6.02
CA ALA A 140 14.97 7.73 -6.27
C ALA A 140 15.60 9.14 -6.29
N GLY A 141 16.65 9.34 -5.48
CA GLY A 141 17.34 10.63 -5.36
C GLY A 141 16.87 11.53 -4.21
N THR A 142 15.90 11.11 -3.40
CA THR A 142 15.52 11.85 -2.17
C THR A 142 16.62 11.87 -1.12
N THR A 143 16.86 13.05 -0.55
CA THR A 143 17.75 13.27 0.59
C THR A 143 16.95 13.69 1.83
N THR A 144 17.55 13.59 3.01
CA THR A 144 16.97 14.07 4.28
C THR A 144 16.57 15.54 4.19
N GLY A 145 15.40 15.89 4.74
CA GLY A 145 14.88 17.28 4.78
C GLY A 145 14.01 17.69 3.59
N GLN A 146 13.69 16.75 2.69
CA GLN A 146 12.79 16.98 1.57
C GLN A 146 11.37 16.50 1.88
N VAL A 147 10.37 17.10 1.24
CA VAL A 147 8.99 16.59 1.21
C VAL A 147 8.55 16.35 -0.22
N LEU A 148 7.67 15.38 -0.42
CA LEU A 148 6.99 15.21 -1.70
C LEU A 148 5.99 16.35 -1.89
N THR A 149 6.14 17.09 -2.99
CA THR A 149 5.22 18.16 -3.40
C THR A 149 4.59 17.77 -4.73
N TRP A 150 3.27 17.93 -4.87
CA TRP A 150 2.59 17.73 -6.14
C TRP A 150 2.88 18.91 -7.07
N ASN A 151 3.50 18.66 -8.22
CA ASN A 151 3.86 19.71 -9.20
C ASN A 151 2.81 19.91 -10.30
N GLY A 152 1.67 19.20 -10.24
CA GLY A 152 0.65 19.18 -11.29
C GLY A 152 0.66 17.93 -12.18
N THR A 153 1.78 17.20 -12.22
CA THR A 153 1.96 15.99 -13.06
C THR A 153 2.52 14.79 -12.30
N ALA A 154 3.35 15.02 -11.29
CA ALA A 154 3.93 13.99 -10.45
C ALA A 154 4.17 14.50 -9.02
N TRP A 155 4.31 13.55 -8.09
CA TRP A 155 4.89 13.82 -6.77
C TRP A 155 6.41 13.87 -6.92
N GLU A 156 7.00 15.04 -6.70
CA GLU A 156 8.45 15.22 -6.76
C GLU A 156 9.01 15.61 -5.39
N PRO A 157 10.20 15.12 -5.01
CA PRO A 157 10.84 15.54 -3.78
C PRO A 157 11.34 16.97 -3.93
N ARG A 158 10.92 17.82 -3.00
CA ARG A 158 11.32 19.22 -2.93
C ARG A 158 11.91 19.49 -1.56
N SER A 159 13.07 20.12 -1.54
CA SER A 159 13.61 20.65 -0.29
C SER A 159 12.61 21.64 0.29
N ILE A 160 12.14 21.36 1.51
CA ILE A 160 11.39 22.37 2.25
C ILE A 160 12.39 23.45 2.65
N LEU A 161 12.21 24.66 2.11
CA LEU A 161 12.70 25.87 2.77
C LEU A 161 11.72 26.14 3.92
N SER A 162 11.95 25.45 5.03
CA SER A 162 11.19 25.64 6.25
C SER A 162 11.52 27.02 6.81
N VAL A 163 10.59 27.96 6.71
CA VAL A 163 10.52 29.04 7.70
C VAL A 163 9.64 28.50 8.82
N SER A 164 10.19 27.59 9.64
CA SER A 164 9.56 27.22 10.91
C SER A 164 10.01 28.22 11.94
N THR A 165 9.08 28.85 12.65
CA THR A 165 9.32 29.70 13.82
C THR A 165 9.79 28.92 15.04
N THR A 166 10.60 27.88 14.82
CA THR A 166 11.29 27.10 15.84
C THR A 166 12.75 27.09 15.41
N VAL A 167 13.51 28.04 15.98
CA VAL A 167 14.97 28.14 16.03
C VAL A 167 15.69 27.10 15.16
N LEU A 168 15.86 27.41 13.88
CA LEU A 168 16.77 26.71 12.99
C LEU A 168 18.19 27.09 13.41
N GLU A 169 18.88 26.23 14.15
CA GLU A 169 20.30 26.36 14.51
C GLU A 169 21.23 26.23 13.29
N LYS A 170 21.06 27.04 12.23
CA LYS A 170 22.09 27.70 11.40
C LYS A 170 21.37 28.61 10.39
N PRO A 171 21.03 29.87 10.72
CA PRO A 171 21.40 30.89 9.75
C PRO A 171 22.89 30.68 9.49
N LYS A 172 23.38 30.98 8.29
CA LYS A 172 24.81 31.20 8.13
C LYS A 172 25.13 32.49 8.91
N GLU A 173 25.14 32.38 10.23
CA GLU A 173 25.36 33.46 11.16
C GLU A 173 26.83 33.80 11.07
N PHE A 174 27.14 34.79 10.26
CA PHE A 174 28.39 35.52 10.41
C PHE A 174 28.24 36.47 11.59
N ASN A 175 28.09 35.93 12.81
CA ASN A 175 28.11 36.71 14.03
C ASN A 175 29.52 37.24 14.24
N THR A 176 29.84 38.37 13.61
CA THR A 176 31.11 39.06 13.81
C THR A 176 30.93 40.13 14.88
N THR A 177 31.55 39.95 16.03
CA THR A 177 31.76 41.00 17.05
C THR A 177 32.96 41.87 16.64
N SER A 178 32.97 42.35 15.39
CA SER A 178 34.09 43.07 14.82
C SER A 178 33.59 44.33 14.14
N GLY A 179 34.37 45.41 14.25
CA GLY A 179 34.14 46.70 13.62
C GLY A 179 34.94 47.80 14.31
N GLY A 180 35.04 48.96 13.67
CA GLY A 180 35.79 50.10 14.20
C GLY A 180 35.12 50.73 15.42
N ASN A 181 35.92 51.33 16.29
CA ASN A 181 35.42 52.22 17.33
C ASN A 181 34.91 53.51 16.67
N LEU A 182 33.83 54.07 17.21
CA LEU A 182 33.16 55.25 16.67
C LEU A 182 32.80 56.20 17.80
N ILE A 183 33.14 57.47 17.64
CA ILE A 183 32.57 58.55 18.44
C ILE A 183 31.43 59.18 17.65
N ILE A 184 30.31 59.41 18.32
CA ILE A 184 29.15 60.07 17.76
C ILE A 184 28.90 61.34 18.56
N GLU A 185 29.00 62.47 17.89
CA GLU A 185 28.71 63.78 18.48
C GLU A 185 27.26 63.87 18.98
N PRO A 186 26.96 64.79 19.93
CA PRO A 186 25.63 64.99 20.47
C PRO A 186 24.56 65.19 19.40
N ASN A 187 23.38 64.60 19.60
CA ASN A 187 22.21 64.75 18.71
C ASN A 187 22.53 64.54 17.22
N SER A 188 23.41 63.58 16.92
CA SER A 188 23.92 63.34 15.57
C SER A 188 23.96 61.85 15.24
N THR A 189 24.35 61.54 14.00
CA THR A 189 24.61 60.17 13.56
C THR A 189 26.02 60.06 13.01
N ASN A 190 26.62 58.88 13.15
CA ASN A 190 27.89 58.57 12.51
C ASN A 190 27.87 57.13 11.99
N VAL A 191 28.68 56.85 10.97
CA VAL A 191 28.68 55.57 10.26
C VAL A 191 30.02 54.89 10.45
N ILE A 192 29.97 53.63 10.85
CA ILE A 192 31.12 52.74 10.71
C ILE A 192 30.96 51.85 9.48
N LYS A 193 32.11 51.41 8.96
CA LYS A 193 32.22 50.35 7.97
C LYS A 193 32.87 49.15 8.61
N VAL A 194 32.27 47.99 8.43
CA VAL A 194 32.72 46.73 8.99
C VAL A 194 32.93 45.74 7.85
N ASN A 195 34.09 45.10 7.82
CA ASN A 195 34.33 44.00 6.90
C ASN A 195 33.56 42.76 7.39
N VAL A 196 32.61 42.30 6.59
CA VAL A 196 31.80 41.10 6.85
C VAL A 196 31.91 40.18 5.63
N ASP A 197 32.72 39.15 5.74
CA ASP A 197 33.02 38.24 4.63
C ASP A 197 31.75 37.61 4.07
N GLY A 198 31.58 37.72 2.76
CA GLY A 198 30.44 37.21 2.02
C GLY A 198 29.25 38.16 1.91
N ALA A 199 29.30 39.38 2.45
CA ALA A 199 28.24 40.38 2.24
C ALA A 199 28.13 40.77 0.76
N VAL A 200 26.92 40.72 0.20
CA VAL A 200 26.62 41.19 -1.17
C VAL A 200 25.45 42.18 -1.17
N ALA A 201 25.43 43.07 -2.16
CA ALA A 201 24.35 44.07 -2.27
C ALA A 201 22.99 43.37 -2.37
N GLY A 202 22.05 43.75 -1.51
CA GLY A 202 20.73 43.14 -1.40
C GLY A 202 20.56 42.20 -0.21
N ASP A 203 21.65 41.74 0.43
CA ASP A 203 21.55 40.99 1.69
C ASP A 203 20.87 41.85 2.77
N ILE A 204 20.02 41.22 3.57
CA ILE A 204 19.39 41.88 4.72
C ILE A 204 20.40 41.91 5.86
N VAL A 205 20.60 43.09 6.45
CA VAL A 205 21.53 43.30 7.57
C VAL A 205 20.76 43.46 8.88
N PHE A 206 21.04 42.58 9.84
CA PHE A 206 20.62 42.73 11.22
C PHE A 206 21.80 43.18 12.07
N VAL A 207 21.58 44.20 12.90
CA VAL A 207 22.55 44.65 13.89
C VAL A 207 21.92 44.52 15.27
N ALA A 208 22.55 43.73 16.13
CA ALA A 208 22.11 43.52 17.50
C ALA A 208 23.10 44.19 18.47
N LEU A 209 22.58 44.95 19.43
CA LEU A 209 23.38 45.56 20.49
C LEU A 209 23.65 44.52 21.58
N VAL A 210 24.83 44.58 22.19
CA VAL A 210 25.24 43.68 23.28
C VAL A 210 24.89 44.35 24.60
N GLY A 211 23.77 43.93 25.18
CA GLY A 211 23.23 44.52 26.41
C GLY A 211 22.29 45.69 26.15
N ASP A 212 21.92 46.38 27.23
CA ASP A 212 21.09 47.58 27.17
C ASP A 212 21.97 48.81 26.93
N THR A 213 21.72 49.56 25.86
CA THR A 213 22.48 50.75 25.47
C THR A 213 21.52 51.94 25.33
N PRO A 214 21.17 52.63 26.43
CA PRO A 214 20.19 53.72 26.39
C PRO A 214 20.70 54.99 25.69
N ASP A 215 22.02 55.12 25.55
CA ASP A 215 22.65 56.36 25.08
C ASP A 215 22.68 56.48 23.54
N PHE A 216 22.59 55.36 22.82
CA PHE A 216 22.65 55.32 21.36
C PHE A 216 21.80 54.17 20.81
N SER A 217 21.45 54.27 19.53
CA SER A 217 20.78 53.16 18.82
C SER A 217 21.34 52.95 17.43
N VAL A 218 21.09 51.76 16.89
CA VAL A 218 21.27 51.53 15.45
C VAL A 218 20.16 52.27 14.72
N TYR A 219 20.53 53.23 13.88
CA TYR A 219 19.59 53.98 13.06
C TYR A 219 19.24 53.22 11.77
N ASN A 220 20.25 52.70 11.09
CA ASN A 220 20.10 51.87 9.89
C ASN A 220 21.40 51.10 9.63
N ALA A 221 21.33 49.98 8.89
CA ALA A 221 22.50 49.26 8.40
C ALA A 221 22.23 48.70 6.99
N TRP A 222 23.28 48.65 6.17
CA TRP A 222 23.18 48.16 4.79
C TRP A 222 24.51 47.59 4.32
N VAL A 223 24.47 46.69 3.33
CA VAL A 223 25.67 46.27 2.60
C VAL A 223 26.09 47.41 1.68
N SER A 224 27.22 48.03 1.97
CA SER A 224 27.72 49.22 1.29
C SER A 224 28.71 48.90 0.17
N ALA A 225 29.37 47.75 0.24
CA ALA A 225 30.21 47.17 -0.82
C ALA A 225 30.33 45.65 -0.63
N ALA A 226 31.00 44.96 -1.56
CA ALA A 226 31.31 43.55 -1.41
C ALA A 226 32.14 43.32 -0.13
N ASN A 227 31.69 42.39 0.71
CA ASN A 227 32.24 42.11 2.04
C ASN A 227 32.23 43.31 3.01
N GLU A 228 31.43 44.35 2.78
CA GLU A 228 31.39 45.54 3.64
C GLU A 228 29.95 45.87 4.05
N VAL A 229 29.73 45.98 5.37
CA VAL A 229 28.48 46.47 5.97
C VAL A 229 28.73 47.85 6.56
N SER A 230 27.90 48.81 6.19
CA SER A 230 27.82 50.11 6.86
C SER A 230 26.75 50.08 7.93
N ILE A 231 27.09 50.54 9.13
CA ILE A 231 26.14 50.70 10.24
C ILE A 231 26.11 52.17 10.63
N ARG A 232 24.92 52.77 10.58
CA ARG A 232 24.67 54.10 11.12
C ARG A 232 24.15 53.97 12.53
N PHE A 233 24.85 54.61 13.46
CA PHE A 233 24.39 54.77 14.84
C PHE A 233 23.93 56.21 15.05
N ALA A 234 22.96 56.39 15.94
CA ALA A 234 22.45 57.69 16.35
C ALA A 234 22.68 57.90 17.84
N ASN A 235 23.19 59.08 18.19
CA ASN A 235 23.33 59.56 19.56
C ASN A 235 22.22 60.59 19.83
N TYR A 236 21.41 60.36 20.86
CA TYR A 236 20.33 61.26 21.28
C TYR A 236 20.66 62.02 22.57
N GLN A 237 21.88 61.87 23.08
CA GLN A 237 22.36 62.52 24.29
C GLN A 237 22.96 63.90 23.99
N ALA A 238 23.13 64.70 25.05
CA ALA A 238 23.78 66.01 24.99
C ALA A 238 25.31 65.92 24.93
N ASP A 239 25.88 64.76 25.27
CA ASP A 239 27.32 64.49 25.28
C ASP A 239 27.71 63.47 24.19
N PRO A 240 28.97 63.49 23.71
CA PRO A 240 29.44 62.50 22.74
C PRO A 240 29.39 61.07 23.32
N VAL A 241 28.98 60.11 22.48
CA VAL A 241 28.94 58.69 22.84
C VAL A 241 30.00 57.93 22.07
N THR A 242 30.73 57.06 22.76
CA THR A 242 31.72 56.17 22.15
C THR A 242 31.15 54.76 22.03
N ILE A 243 31.12 54.24 20.81
CA ILE A 243 30.78 52.85 20.51
C ILE A 243 32.06 52.10 20.21
N ILE A 244 32.23 50.95 20.85
CA ILE A 244 33.31 50.02 20.55
C ILE A 244 32.78 48.80 19.82
N GLY A 245 33.60 48.17 18.98
CA GLY A 245 33.21 47.02 18.16
C GLY A 245 32.63 45.82 18.94
N THR A 246 32.87 45.74 20.24
CA THR A 246 32.34 44.68 21.13
C THR A 246 30.92 44.92 21.64
N GLN A 247 30.35 46.12 21.43
CA GLN A 247 29.00 46.47 21.89
C GLN A 247 27.90 46.14 20.88
N TYR A 248 28.25 45.59 19.71
CA TYR A 248 27.27 45.15 18.71
C TYR A 248 27.75 43.91 17.96
N LYS A 249 26.80 43.24 17.32
CA LYS A 249 27.01 42.11 16.43
C LYS A 249 26.24 42.34 15.14
N ILE A 250 26.79 41.81 14.06
CA ILE A 250 26.16 41.86 12.74
C ILE A 250 25.74 40.45 12.36
N LEU A 251 24.57 40.35 11.74
CA LEU A 251 24.05 39.14 11.12
C LEU A 251 23.58 39.48 9.70
N LEU A 252 23.97 38.64 8.74
CA LEU A 252 23.50 38.71 7.36
C LEU A 252 22.45 37.63 7.11
N MET A 253 21.35 38.03 6.45
CA MET A 253 20.36 37.11 5.89
C MET A 253 20.39 37.23 4.37
N LYS A 254 20.54 36.08 3.72
CA LYS A 254 20.63 35.91 2.26
C LYS A 254 19.37 35.30 1.71
#